data_AF-A0A967I7T5-F1
#
_entry.id   AF-A0A967I7T5-F1
#
_cell.length_a   1.000
_cell.length_b   1.000
_cell.length_c   1.000
_cell.angle_alpha   90.00
_cell.angle_beta   90.00
_cell.angle_gamma   90.00
#
_symmetry.space_group_name_H-M   'P 1'
#
loop_
_entity.id
_entity.type
_entity.pdbx_description
1 polymer ?
#
loop_
_entity_poly.entity_id
_entity_poly.type
_entity_poly.pdbx_seq_one_letter_code
_entity_poly.pdbx_strand_id
1 'polypeptide(L)'
;ETCHLSDPSSANLIFVDTIDSLCRNCHDIPDMNVHPSELSPSMAMPEGFWLDDGEFNCATCHDPHPEENETHPYLLRSSADNTDFCQLCHDVAVSDDNRHLAAVFVAHNKTPSTTSLKTDDQLDDISTACASCHDGTAAGMAMFCVLGQEEQCASHVIGLDYQKVSADNPDLNPRSELSPLIIFYEGKVGCLSCHSIYSYELTQLVISNQSSQLCTNCHNL
;
A
#
# COMPACT_ATOMS: atom_id res chain seq x y z
N GLU A 1 -5.82 -25.10 -16.20
CA GLU A 1 -7.22 -24.80 -15.82
C GLU A 1 -7.33 -24.19 -14.43
N THR A 2 -6.31 -23.42 -13.99
CA THR A 2 -6.32 -22.82 -12.63
C THR A 2 -7.03 -21.47 -12.61
N CYS A 3 -7.09 -20.76 -13.75
CA CYS A 3 -7.68 -19.42 -13.84
C CYS A 3 -8.86 -19.33 -14.81
N HIS A 4 -8.83 -20.09 -15.92
CA HIS A 4 -9.86 -20.07 -16.96
C HIS A 4 -10.58 -21.42 -17.09
N LEU A 5 -11.90 -21.36 -17.29
CA LEU A 5 -12.79 -22.47 -17.63
C LEU A 5 -12.99 -22.63 -19.15
N SER A 6 -12.80 -21.55 -19.91
CA SER A 6 -12.80 -21.58 -21.38
C SER A 6 -11.38 -21.54 -21.92
N ASP A 7 -11.22 -21.88 -23.21
CA ASP A 7 -10.00 -21.58 -23.95
C ASP A 7 -9.69 -20.07 -23.82
N PRO A 8 -8.48 -19.66 -23.40
CA PRO A 8 -8.07 -18.26 -23.35
C PRO A 8 -8.22 -17.50 -24.68
N SER A 9 -8.19 -18.22 -25.81
CA SER A 9 -8.36 -17.67 -27.15
C SER A 9 -9.82 -17.50 -27.56
N SER A 10 -10.77 -17.88 -26.70
CA SER A 10 -12.21 -17.79 -26.93
C SER A 10 -12.69 -16.35 -26.87
N ALA A 11 -13.61 -15.99 -27.78
CA ALA A 11 -14.32 -14.71 -27.72
C ALA A 11 -15.19 -14.55 -26.45
N ASN A 12 -15.54 -15.66 -25.80
CA ASN A 12 -16.19 -15.70 -24.50
C ASN A 12 -15.21 -16.31 -23.50
N LEU A 13 -14.38 -15.46 -22.90
CA LEU A 13 -13.47 -15.84 -21.83
C LEU A 13 -14.27 -16.02 -20.54
N ILE A 14 -14.13 -17.19 -19.91
CA ILE A 14 -14.80 -17.52 -18.65
C ILE A 14 -13.73 -17.86 -17.63
N PHE A 15 -13.69 -17.08 -16.55
CA PHE A 15 -12.83 -17.36 -15.41
C PHE A 15 -13.47 -18.36 -14.46
N VAL A 16 -12.65 -19.07 -13.68
CA VAL A 16 -13.13 -20.01 -12.65
C VAL A 16 -13.75 -19.27 -11.45
N ASP A 17 -13.36 -18.00 -11.24
CA ASP A 17 -13.85 -17.07 -10.21
C ASP A 17 -13.54 -15.62 -10.65
N THR A 18 -13.82 -14.60 -9.83
CA THR A 18 -13.37 -13.22 -10.12
C THR A 18 -11.85 -13.14 -10.20
N ILE A 19 -11.31 -12.30 -11.07
CA ILE A 19 -9.86 -12.18 -11.26
C ILE A 19 -9.15 -11.86 -9.93
N ASP A 20 -9.72 -10.99 -9.10
CA ASP A 20 -9.14 -10.66 -7.79
C ASP A 20 -9.13 -11.85 -6.83
N SER A 21 -10.21 -12.63 -6.79
CA SER A 21 -10.26 -13.86 -5.97
C SER A 21 -9.18 -14.85 -6.41
N LEU A 22 -8.95 -15.00 -7.71
CA LEU A 22 -7.91 -15.87 -8.25
C LEU A 22 -6.50 -15.44 -7.82
N CYS A 23 -6.22 -14.14 -7.86
CA CYS A 23 -4.94 -13.61 -7.40
C CYS A 23 -4.78 -13.78 -5.89
N ARG A 24 -5.80 -13.43 -5.10
CA ARG A 24 -5.76 -13.47 -3.62
C ARG A 24 -5.68 -14.87 -3.03
N ASN A 25 -6.11 -15.90 -3.78
CA ASN A 25 -5.94 -17.29 -3.38
C ASN A 25 -4.47 -17.70 -3.20
N CYS A 26 -3.52 -16.96 -3.81
CA CYS A 26 -2.09 -17.18 -3.67
C CYS A 26 -1.33 -15.96 -3.15
N HIS A 27 -1.82 -14.75 -3.41
CA HIS A 27 -1.21 -13.50 -2.99
C HIS A 27 -1.92 -12.93 -1.76
N ASP A 28 -1.23 -12.90 -0.63
CA ASP A 28 -1.70 -12.21 0.58
C ASP A 28 -1.51 -10.70 0.42
N ILE A 29 -2.51 -10.04 -0.18
CA ILE A 29 -2.50 -8.60 -0.46
C ILE A 29 -3.53 -7.92 0.45
N PRO A 30 -3.10 -7.12 1.42
CA PRO A 30 -4.03 -6.37 2.24
C PRO A 30 -4.64 -5.21 1.46
N ASP A 31 -5.97 -5.05 1.56
CA ASP A 31 -6.82 -4.17 0.74
C ASP A 31 -6.48 -2.68 0.78
N MET A 32 -5.63 -2.24 1.71
CA MET A 32 -5.62 -0.84 2.14
C MET A 32 -4.46 -0.01 1.62
N ASN A 33 -3.50 -0.65 0.95
CA ASN A 33 -2.27 0.00 0.48
C ASN A 33 -1.84 -0.40 -0.94
N VAL A 34 -2.58 -1.29 -1.59
CA VAL A 34 -2.61 -1.38 -3.05
C VAL A 34 -3.77 -0.54 -3.55
N HIS A 35 -3.78 -0.21 -4.84
CA HIS A 35 -4.96 0.42 -5.43
C HIS A 35 -6.18 -0.48 -5.13
N PRO A 36 -7.25 0.02 -4.48
CA PRO A 36 -8.39 -0.81 -4.11
C PRO A 36 -8.98 -1.43 -5.37
N SER A 37 -9.20 -2.73 -5.45
CA SER A 37 -9.72 -3.39 -6.65
C SER A 37 -11.26 -3.47 -6.64
N GLU A 38 -11.88 -4.04 -7.69
CA GLU A 38 -13.35 -4.16 -7.82
C GLU A 38 -14.08 -2.81 -7.83
N LEU A 39 -13.44 -1.80 -8.43
CA LEU A 39 -14.01 -0.46 -8.57
C LEU A 39 -14.18 -0.12 -10.05
N SER A 40 -15.30 0.52 -10.39
CA SER A 40 -15.52 1.03 -11.74
C SER A 40 -14.88 2.42 -11.90
N PRO A 41 -13.89 2.60 -12.79
CA PRO A 41 -13.29 3.90 -13.02
C PRO A 41 -14.29 4.84 -13.71
N SER A 42 -14.32 6.11 -13.31
CA SER A 42 -15.16 7.14 -13.94
C SER A 42 -14.56 7.73 -15.21
N MET A 43 -13.41 7.20 -15.64
CA MET A 43 -12.62 7.69 -16.76
C MET A 43 -12.51 6.62 -17.86
N ALA A 44 -12.13 7.03 -19.07
CA ALA A 44 -11.79 6.07 -20.11
C ALA A 44 -10.45 5.39 -19.77
N MET A 45 -10.40 4.08 -19.90
CA MET A 45 -9.15 3.34 -19.66
C MET A 45 -8.11 3.64 -20.73
N PRO A 46 -6.83 3.78 -20.36
CA PRO A 46 -5.73 3.95 -21.32
C PRO A 46 -5.60 2.71 -22.22
N GLU A 47 -5.00 2.90 -23.40
CA GLU A 47 -4.73 1.80 -24.32
C GLU A 47 -3.86 0.72 -23.65
N GLY A 48 -4.22 -0.55 -23.84
CA GLY A 48 -3.53 -1.69 -23.24
C GLY A 48 -3.99 -2.07 -21.83
N PHE A 49 -4.85 -1.26 -21.19
CA PHE A 49 -5.46 -1.57 -19.90
C PHE A 49 -6.92 -1.99 -20.12
N TRP A 50 -7.39 -2.99 -19.38
CA TRP A 50 -8.76 -3.46 -19.49
C TRP A 50 -9.43 -3.66 -18.15
N LEU A 51 -10.75 -3.61 -18.20
CA LEU A 51 -11.65 -3.89 -17.10
C LEU A 51 -12.26 -5.27 -17.30
N ASP A 52 -12.57 -5.94 -16.20
CA ASP A 52 -13.44 -7.12 -16.19
C ASP A 52 -14.78 -6.70 -15.61
N ASP A 53 -15.87 -6.97 -16.32
CA ASP A 53 -17.24 -6.49 -15.99
C ASP A 53 -17.35 -4.98 -15.65
N GLY A 54 -16.48 -4.14 -16.25
CA GLY A 54 -16.46 -2.70 -15.99
C GLY A 54 -15.79 -2.27 -14.69
N GLU A 55 -15.15 -3.21 -13.99
CA GLU A 55 -14.34 -2.97 -12.79
C GLU A 55 -12.86 -3.24 -13.11
N PHE A 56 -11.96 -2.49 -12.47
CA PHE A 56 -10.54 -2.85 -12.55
C PHE A 56 -10.19 -3.83 -11.44
N ASN A 57 -9.20 -4.66 -11.74
CA ASN A 57 -8.74 -5.75 -10.90
C ASN A 57 -7.22 -5.87 -11.00
N CYS A 58 -6.63 -6.87 -10.34
CA CYS A 58 -5.20 -7.16 -10.41
C CYS A 58 -4.67 -7.20 -11.86
N ALA A 59 -5.43 -7.81 -12.78
CA ALA A 59 -5.03 -7.99 -14.17
C ALA A 59 -5.17 -6.73 -15.03
N THR A 60 -5.81 -5.67 -14.52
CA THR A 60 -5.83 -4.36 -15.20
C THR A 60 -4.44 -3.75 -15.25
N CYS A 61 -3.64 -3.91 -14.18
CA CYS A 61 -2.27 -3.37 -14.11
C CYS A 61 -1.20 -4.42 -14.37
N HIS A 62 -1.44 -5.67 -13.95
CA HIS A 62 -0.53 -6.78 -14.12
C HIS A 62 -0.97 -7.71 -15.26
N ASP A 63 -0.02 -8.17 -16.06
CA ASP A 63 -0.24 -9.21 -17.05
C ASP A 63 0.26 -10.57 -16.55
N PRO A 64 -0.63 -11.49 -16.18
CA PRO A 64 -0.23 -12.83 -15.76
C PRO A 64 0.36 -13.66 -16.90
N HIS A 65 0.36 -13.17 -18.15
CA HIS A 65 0.94 -13.85 -19.32
C HIS A 65 2.29 -13.22 -19.69
N PRO A 66 3.41 -13.73 -19.14
CA PRO A 66 4.73 -13.11 -19.27
C PRO A 66 5.27 -13.08 -20.71
N GLU A 67 4.81 -13.97 -21.58
CA GLU A 67 5.19 -14.02 -23.00
C GLU A 67 4.73 -12.77 -23.78
N GLU A 68 3.72 -12.05 -23.26
CA GLU A 68 3.19 -10.82 -23.85
C GLU A 68 3.87 -9.55 -23.30
N ASN A 69 4.68 -9.68 -22.23
CA ASN A 69 5.25 -8.56 -21.48
C ASN A 69 6.67 -8.82 -20.95
N GLU A 70 7.50 -9.57 -21.69
CA GLU A 70 8.85 -10.03 -21.25
C GLU A 70 9.79 -8.91 -20.77
N THR A 71 9.53 -7.67 -21.18
CA THR A 71 10.36 -6.49 -20.85
C THR A 71 9.83 -5.63 -19.71
N HIS A 72 8.62 -5.89 -19.20
CA HIS A 72 8.01 -5.03 -18.19
C HIS A 72 8.26 -5.57 -16.77
N PRO A 73 8.76 -4.72 -15.85
CA PRO A 73 9.05 -5.14 -14.48
C PRO A 73 7.75 -5.53 -13.76
N TYR A 74 7.82 -6.55 -12.90
CA TYR A 74 6.70 -6.99 -12.04
C TYR A 74 5.41 -7.31 -12.81
N LEU A 75 5.52 -7.75 -14.07
CA LEU A 75 4.40 -8.06 -14.94
C LEU A 75 3.52 -6.85 -15.26
N LEU A 76 4.01 -5.61 -15.15
CA LEU A 76 3.17 -4.45 -15.47
C LEU A 76 2.82 -4.39 -16.97
N ARG A 77 1.63 -3.86 -17.30
CA ARG A 77 1.18 -3.66 -18.70
C ARG A 77 1.88 -2.52 -19.45
N SER A 78 2.69 -1.75 -18.74
CA SER A 78 3.43 -0.61 -19.29
C SER A 78 4.86 -0.64 -18.78
N SER A 79 5.79 -0.17 -19.61
CA SER A 79 7.17 0.09 -19.22
C SER A 79 7.33 1.39 -18.43
N ALA A 80 6.27 2.21 -18.33
CA ALA A 80 6.28 3.39 -17.47
C ALA A 80 6.48 2.95 -16.02
N ASP A 81 7.25 3.72 -15.27
CA ASP A 81 7.53 3.44 -13.87
C ASP A 81 6.89 4.49 -12.97
N ASN A 82 6.68 4.12 -11.70
CA ASN A 82 6.41 5.08 -10.64
C ASN A 82 5.25 6.05 -10.95
N THR A 83 5.48 7.35 -10.78
CA THR A 83 4.52 8.42 -11.08
C THR A 83 4.03 8.38 -12.53
N ASP A 84 4.90 8.09 -13.49
CA ASP A 84 4.57 8.09 -14.92
C ASP A 84 3.59 6.96 -15.24
N PHE A 85 3.72 5.81 -14.58
CA PHE A 85 2.76 4.71 -14.68
C PHE A 85 1.37 5.14 -14.20
N CYS A 86 1.31 5.82 -13.06
CA CYS A 86 0.03 6.20 -12.48
C CYS A 86 -0.66 7.35 -13.23
N GLN A 87 0.13 8.24 -13.86
CA GLN A 87 -0.36 9.32 -14.72
C GLN A 87 -1.00 8.82 -16.02
N LEU A 88 -0.82 7.54 -16.37
CA LEU A 88 -1.58 6.93 -17.45
C LEU A 88 -3.09 7.02 -17.16
N CYS A 89 -3.49 6.91 -15.89
CA CYS A 89 -4.88 7.02 -15.46
C CYS A 89 -5.21 8.36 -14.76
N HIS A 90 -4.33 8.87 -13.91
CA HIS A 90 -4.65 10.05 -13.09
C HIS A 90 -4.04 11.34 -13.64
N ASP A 91 -4.88 12.32 -13.98
CA ASP A 91 -4.43 13.71 -14.21
C ASP A 91 -4.32 14.44 -12.86
N VAL A 92 -3.13 14.36 -12.26
CA VAL A 92 -2.87 14.85 -10.91
C VAL A 92 -2.63 16.35 -10.90
N ALA A 93 -3.64 17.14 -11.28
CA ALA A 93 -3.63 18.58 -11.01
C ALA A 93 -3.81 18.79 -9.50
N VAL A 94 -2.71 19.12 -8.81
CA VAL A 94 -2.66 19.23 -7.34
C VAL A 94 -3.55 20.38 -6.85
N SER A 95 -4.71 20.04 -6.28
CA SER A 95 -5.49 20.89 -5.39
C SER A 95 -5.17 20.56 -3.92
N ASP A 96 -5.46 21.48 -3.00
CA ASP A 96 -5.11 21.33 -1.57
C ASP A 96 -5.69 20.07 -0.90
N ASP A 97 -6.87 19.61 -1.34
CA ASP A 97 -7.53 18.42 -0.78
C ASP A 97 -6.95 17.10 -1.31
N ASN A 98 -6.21 17.13 -2.42
CA ASN A 98 -5.67 15.94 -3.11
C ASN A 98 -4.16 15.74 -2.90
N ARG A 99 -3.55 16.47 -1.97
CA ARG A 99 -2.09 16.40 -1.72
C ARG A 99 -1.61 15.01 -1.28
N HIS A 100 -2.40 14.26 -0.51
CA HIS A 100 -2.06 12.88 -0.16
C HIS A 100 -2.18 11.94 -1.36
N LEU A 101 -3.22 12.11 -2.20
CA LEU A 101 -3.38 11.35 -3.44
C LEU A 101 -2.20 11.57 -4.39
N ALA A 102 -1.74 12.82 -4.50
CA ALA A 102 -0.52 13.16 -5.23
C ALA A 102 0.76 12.58 -4.58
N ALA A 103 0.81 12.53 -3.24
CA ALA A 103 1.92 11.93 -2.49
C ALA A 103 1.98 10.40 -2.63
N VAL A 104 0.88 9.71 -2.91
CA VAL A 104 0.87 8.27 -3.26
C VAL A 104 1.80 8.00 -4.45
N PHE A 105 1.76 8.88 -5.46
CA PHE A 105 2.62 8.74 -6.63
C PHE A 105 4.08 9.00 -6.30
N VAL A 106 4.37 9.80 -5.27
CA VAL A 106 5.74 10.03 -4.75
C VAL A 106 6.20 8.89 -3.84
N ALA A 107 5.31 8.29 -3.05
CA ALA A 107 5.62 7.21 -2.11
C ALA A 107 5.72 5.82 -2.76
N HIS A 108 4.97 5.61 -3.85
CA HIS A 108 5.10 4.44 -4.72
C HIS A 108 6.16 4.64 -5.82
N ASN A 109 6.77 5.82 -5.90
CA ASN A 109 7.96 6.01 -6.70
C ASN A 109 9.12 5.30 -5.99
N LYS A 110 9.70 4.29 -6.64
CA LYS A 110 11.01 3.73 -6.28
C LYS A 110 12.09 4.75 -6.56
N THR A 111 12.01 5.91 -5.91
CA THR A 111 13.16 6.77 -5.74
C THR A 111 14.05 6.00 -4.78
N PRO A 112 15.25 5.55 -5.18
CA PRO A 112 16.25 5.25 -4.16
C PRO A 112 16.37 6.56 -3.39
N SER A 113 16.07 6.53 -2.09
CA SER A 113 16.27 7.64 -1.16
C SER A 113 17.73 8.08 -1.26
N THR A 114 18.03 8.96 -2.22
CA THR A 114 19.38 9.42 -2.56
C THR A 114 19.72 10.71 -1.85
N THR A 115 18.87 11.17 -0.93
CA THR A 115 19.11 12.36 -0.13
C THR A 115 18.68 12.14 1.33
N SER A 116 19.68 11.82 2.15
CA SER A 116 19.85 12.21 3.56
C SER A 116 18.94 11.72 4.68
N LEU A 117 17.92 10.87 4.46
CA LEU A 117 17.15 10.27 5.58
C LEU A 117 17.36 8.77 5.81
N LYS A 118 18.02 8.05 4.89
CA LYS A 118 18.55 6.69 5.16
C LYS A 118 19.85 6.75 5.98
N THR A 119 19.84 7.52 7.06
CA THR A 119 20.77 7.24 8.15
C THR A 119 20.13 6.13 8.94
N ASP A 120 20.57 4.90 8.65
CA ASP A 120 20.27 3.66 9.37
C ASP A 120 19.02 2.89 8.87
N ASP A 121 19.13 1.56 8.77
CA ASP A 121 18.15 0.54 8.31
C ASP A 121 16.86 0.46 9.18
N GLN A 122 16.47 1.58 9.77
CA GLN A 122 15.48 1.64 10.84
C GLN A 122 14.06 1.74 10.28
N LEU A 123 13.81 2.56 9.27
CA LEU A 123 12.50 2.71 8.63
C LEU A 123 12.36 1.82 7.38
N ASP A 124 11.14 1.34 7.12
CA ASP A 124 10.80 0.72 5.84
C ASP A 124 10.78 1.77 4.70
N ASP A 125 10.90 1.29 3.46
CA ASP A 125 10.96 2.17 2.28
C ASP A 125 9.74 3.09 2.15
N ILE A 126 8.55 2.63 2.57
CA ILE A 126 7.32 3.42 2.48
C ILE A 126 7.30 4.52 3.53
N SER A 127 7.61 4.19 4.78
CA SER A 127 7.72 5.17 5.87
C SER A 127 8.76 6.24 5.57
N THR A 128 9.87 5.87 4.92
CA THR A 128 10.89 6.82 4.44
C THR A 128 10.31 7.81 3.44
N ALA A 129 9.48 7.35 2.51
CA ALA A 129 8.84 8.22 1.54
C ALA A 129 7.81 9.17 2.19
N CYS A 130 7.01 8.68 3.15
CA CYS A 130 6.11 9.54 3.92
C CYS A 130 6.89 10.63 4.68
N ALA A 131 7.97 10.25 5.34
CA ALA A 131 8.81 11.16 6.13
C ALA A 131 9.52 12.23 5.28
N SER A 132 9.75 11.98 3.99
CA SER A 132 10.37 12.96 3.08
C SER A 132 9.58 14.27 2.95
N CYS A 133 8.27 14.22 3.20
CA CYS A 133 7.41 15.41 3.26
C CYS A 133 6.97 15.71 4.70
N HIS A 134 6.74 14.68 5.53
CA HIS A 134 6.39 14.83 6.95
C HIS A 134 7.59 15.04 7.86
N ASP A 135 8.56 15.83 7.40
CA ASP A 135 9.80 16.19 8.09
C ASP A 135 9.65 17.43 8.99
N GLY A 136 8.46 18.02 9.04
CA GLY A 136 8.17 19.27 9.75
C GLY A 136 8.48 20.54 8.94
N THR A 137 9.00 20.42 7.72
CA THR A 137 9.29 21.54 6.82
C THR A 137 8.31 21.60 5.65
N ALA A 138 8.20 20.51 4.88
CA ALA A 138 7.36 20.48 3.67
C ALA A 138 5.88 20.20 3.99
N ALA A 139 5.62 19.42 5.04
CA ALA A 139 4.31 19.18 5.62
C ALA A 139 4.41 19.22 7.15
N GLY A 140 3.25 19.34 7.80
CA GLY A 140 3.19 19.25 9.26
C GLY A 140 3.88 17.98 9.76
N MET A 141 4.68 18.11 10.81
CA MET A 141 5.39 16.99 11.40
C MET A 141 4.36 15.94 11.85
N ALA A 142 4.45 14.73 11.30
CA ALA A 142 3.75 13.62 11.90
C ALA A 142 4.45 13.33 13.24
N MET A 143 3.70 13.27 14.34
CA MET A 143 4.28 13.05 15.67
C MET A 143 4.68 11.58 15.86
N PHE A 144 5.75 11.16 15.19
CA PHE A 144 6.34 9.82 15.29
C PHE A 144 7.79 9.88 15.77
N CYS A 145 8.26 8.80 16.38
CA CYS A 145 9.65 8.56 16.75
C CYS A 145 10.22 7.48 15.84
N VAL A 146 11.49 7.61 15.45
CA VAL A 146 12.24 6.47 14.93
C VAL A 146 12.87 5.73 16.12
N LEU A 147 12.83 4.40 16.11
CA LEU A 147 13.45 3.58 17.16
C LEU A 147 14.94 3.96 17.34
N GLY A 148 15.36 4.30 18.57
CA GLY A 148 16.71 4.78 18.88
C GLY A 148 16.89 6.31 18.82
N GLN A 149 15.82 7.07 18.56
CA GLN A 149 15.78 8.54 18.59
C GLN A 149 14.64 9.05 19.50
N GLU A 150 14.40 8.37 20.63
CA GLU A 150 13.23 8.57 21.49
C GLU A 150 13.17 9.94 22.18
N GLU A 151 14.30 10.65 22.31
CA GLU A 151 14.37 11.94 23.01
C GLU A 151 13.62 13.08 22.30
N GLN A 152 13.15 12.87 21.06
CA GLN A 152 12.62 13.93 20.21
C GLN A 152 11.08 13.98 20.11
N CYS A 153 10.33 12.97 20.59
CA CYS A 153 8.85 12.96 20.44
C CYS A 153 8.11 12.10 21.50
N ALA A 154 6.78 12.27 21.61
CA ALA A 154 5.98 11.83 22.75
C ALA A 154 4.89 10.76 22.46
N SER A 155 4.79 10.17 21.26
CA SER A 155 3.55 9.46 20.87
C SER A 155 3.70 8.05 20.29
N HIS A 156 4.42 7.81 19.18
CA HIS A 156 4.49 6.46 18.58
C HIS A 156 5.83 6.18 17.89
N VAL A 157 6.41 5.00 18.14
CA VAL A 157 7.68 4.57 17.53
C VAL A 157 7.40 3.78 16.25
N ILE A 158 8.07 4.14 15.15
CA ILE A 158 8.10 3.41 13.88
C ILE A 158 9.51 2.85 13.62
N GLY A 159 9.60 1.88 12.72
CA GLY A 159 10.82 1.16 12.35
C GLY A 159 11.13 -0.09 13.18
N LEU A 160 10.30 -0.38 14.19
CA LEU A 160 10.47 -1.55 15.06
C LEU A 160 9.92 -2.82 14.40
N ASP A 161 10.65 -3.94 14.49
CA ASP A 161 10.16 -5.26 14.09
C ASP A 161 9.11 -5.75 15.10
N TYR A 162 7.83 -5.70 14.73
CA TYR A 162 6.74 -5.98 15.65
C TYR A 162 6.73 -7.44 16.11
N GLN A 163 7.01 -8.38 15.20
CA GLN A 163 7.01 -9.80 15.52
C GLN A 163 8.08 -10.12 16.56
N LYS A 164 9.26 -9.51 16.41
CA LYS A 164 10.37 -9.68 17.36
C LYS A 164 10.04 -9.07 18.72
N VAL A 165 9.49 -7.85 18.76
CA VAL A 165 9.21 -7.16 20.02
C VAL A 165 8.03 -7.80 20.77
N SER A 166 6.95 -8.17 20.07
CA SER A 166 5.78 -8.82 20.68
C SER A 166 6.08 -10.22 21.24
N ALA A 167 7.05 -10.94 20.67
CA ALA A 167 7.43 -12.25 21.18
C ALA A 167 7.98 -12.21 22.63
N ASP A 168 8.65 -11.12 22.99
CA ASP A 168 9.32 -10.96 24.29
C ASP A 168 8.62 -9.96 25.22
N ASN A 169 7.55 -9.30 24.75
CA ASN A 169 6.82 -8.29 25.52
C ASN A 169 5.37 -8.73 25.79
N PRO A 170 5.02 -9.12 27.03
CA PRO A 170 3.69 -9.56 27.37
C PRO A 170 2.64 -8.45 27.32
N ASP A 171 3.03 -7.17 27.22
CA ASP A 171 2.10 -6.04 27.09
C ASP A 171 1.61 -5.82 25.65
N LEU A 172 2.08 -6.65 24.70
CA LEU A 172 1.73 -6.60 23.29
C LEU A 172 0.94 -7.85 22.89
N ASN A 173 -0.08 -7.65 22.06
CA ASN A 173 -0.77 -8.76 21.42
C ASN A 173 0.16 -9.44 20.39
N PRO A 174 0.10 -10.77 20.24
CA PRO A 174 0.84 -11.44 19.18
C PRO A 174 0.30 -11.01 17.81
N ARG A 175 1.18 -10.97 16.80
CA ARG A 175 0.81 -10.54 15.43
C ARG A 175 -0.43 -11.25 14.87
N SER A 176 -0.63 -12.53 15.22
CA SER A 176 -1.77 -13.33 14.78
C SER A 176 -3.13 -12.89 15.35
N GLU A 177 -3.14 -12.08 16.40
CA GLU A 177 -4.34 -11.55 17.04
C GLU A 177 -4.65 -10.10 16.61
N LEU A 178 -3.76 -9.48 15.83
CA LEU A 178 -3.98 -8.15 15.29
C LEU A 178 -5.05 -8.17 14.20
N SER A 179 -5.66 -7.01 13.98
CA SER A 179 -6.50 -6.78 12.83
C SER A 179 -5.67 -6.95 11.54
N PRO A 180 -6.20 -7.62 10.51
CA PRO A 180 -5.51 -7.75 9.22
C PRO A 180 -5.32 -6.40 8.51
N LEU A 181 -6.00 -5.34 8.98
CA LEU A 181 -5.84 -3.98 8.50
C LEU A 181 -4.54 -3.31 8.99
N ILE A 182 -3.86 -3.88 10.00
CA ILE A 182 -2.54 -3.42 10.46
C ILE A 182 -1.46 -4.19 9.70
N ILE A 183 -0.73 -3.48 8.85
CA ILE A 183 0.23 -4.07 7.91
C ILE A 183 1.64 -3.67 8.31
N PHE A 184 2.59 -4.61 8.21
CA PHE A 184 4.00 -4.40 8.56
C PHE A 184 4.88 -4.55 7.32
N TYR A 185 5.29 -3.43 6.74
CA TYR A 185 6.25 -3.43 5.62
C TYR A 185 7.63 -3.80 6.14
N GLU A 186 8.27 -4.75 5.47
CA GLU A 186 9.56 -5.30 5.91
C GLU A 186 9.54 -5.86 7.35
N GLY A 187 8.35 -6.22 7.85
CA GLY A 187 8.14 -6.68 9.23
C GLY A 187 8.10 -5.57 10.28
N LYS A 188 8.19 -4.30 9.87
CA LYS A 188 8.30 -3.14 10.77
C LYS A 188 6.96 -2.43 10.98
N VAL A 189 6.76 -1.83 12.16
CA VAL A 189 5.71 -0.82 12.39
C VAL A 189 6.10 0.42 11.58
N GLY A 190 5.27 0.79 10.61
CA GLY A 190 5.50 1.94 9.74
C GLY A 190 4.30 2.89 9.72
N CYS A 191 4.39 3.96 8.92
CA CYS A 191 3.30 4.93 8.76
C CYS A 191 2.00 4.24 8.33
N LEU A 192 2.09 3.29 7.37
CA LEU A 192 0.94 2.55 6.87
C LEU A 192 0.48 1.38 7.75
N SER A 193 1.12 1.14 8.90
CA SER A 193 0.59 0.22 9.91
C SER A 193 -0.64 0.81 10.62
N CYS A 194 -0.71 2.15 10.70
CA CYS A 194 -1.79 2.87 11.35
C CYS A 194 -2.58 3.76 10.39
N HIS A 195 -1.99 4.16 9.27
CA HIS A 195 -2.64 5.02 8.28
C HIS A 195 -2.93 4.28 6.97
N SER A 196 -4.02 4.63 6.32
CA SER A 196 -4.28 4.31 4.92
C SER A 196 -4.75 5.57 4.22
N ILE A 197 -4.04 5.93 3.16
CA ILE A 197 -4.36 7.03 2.24
C ILE A 197 -5.77 6.93 1.62
N TYR A 198 -6.39 5.75 1.67
CA TYR A 198 -7.74 5.48 1.17
C TYR A 198 -8.79 5.42 2.29
N SER A 199 -8.38 5.58 3.55
CA SER A 199 -9.29 5.55 4.68
C SER A 199 -10.13 6.83 4.78
N TYR A 200 -11.42 6.65 5.06
CA TYR A 200 -12.35 7.71 5.40
C TYR A 200 -12.39 8.02 6.91
N GLU A 201 -11.63 7.30 7.73
CA GLU A 201 -11.51 7.59 9.16
C GLU A 201 -10.77 8.91 9.39
N LEU A 202 -11.02 9.53 10.55
CA LEU A 202 -10.30 10.73 10.95
C LEU A 202 -8.79 10.48 10.92
N THR A 203 -8.04 11.42 10.34
CA THR A 203 -6.58 11.30 10.15
C THR A 203 -6.15 10.07 9.34
N GLN A 204 -7.03 9.56 8.46
CA GLN A 204 -6.72 8.46 7.55
C GLN A 204 -6.32 7.17 8.27
N LEU A 205 -6.92 6.86 9.42
CA LEU A 205 -6.54 5.66 10.18
C LEU A 205 -7.03 4.37 9.51
N VAL A 206 -6.24 3.31 9.56
CA VAL A 206 -6.62 1.97 9.08
C VAL A 206 -7.82 1.39 9.85
N ILE A 207 -8.00 1.80 11.10
CA ILE A 207 -9.10 1.41 11.98
C ILE A 207 -9.52 2.65 12.76
N SER A 208 -10.82 2.82 12.98
CA SER A 208 -11.34 3.88 13.84
C SER A 208 -10.74 3.82 15.24
N ASN A 209 -10.17 4.91 15.75
CA ASN A 209 -9.61 4.95 17.12
C ASN A 209 -10.68 5.19 18.21
N GLN A 210 -11.94 4.87 17.93
CA GLN A 210 -13.01 4.98 18.91
C GLN A 210 -12.74 4.03 20.09
N SER A 211 -12.81 4.56 21.31
CA SER A 211 -12.48 3.80 22.54
C SER A 211 -11.07 3.19 22.53
N SER A 212 -10.12 3.85 21.85
CA SER A 212 -8.73 3.40 21.74
C SER A 212 -8.53 2.09 20.98
N GLN A 213 -9.49 1.69 20.13
CA GLN A 213 -9.46 0.41 19.41
C GLN A 213 -8.18 0.18 18.60
N LEU A 214 -7.62 1.24 18.00
CA LEU A 214 -6.36 1.12 17.27
C LEU A 214 -5.19 0.78 18.21
N CYS A 215 -5.12 1.43 19.37
CA CYS A 215 -4.08 1.21 20.37
C CYS A 215 -4.19 -0.20 20.99
N THR A 216 -5.41 -0.59 21.37
CA THR A 216 -5.67 -1.89 22.00
C THR A 216 -5.58 -3.05 21.03
N ASN A 217 -5.45 -2.77 19.72
CA ASN A 217 -5.14 -3.81 18.76
C ASN A 217 -3.73 -4.35 19.01
N CYS A 218 -2.75 -3.46 19.24
CA CYS A 218 -1.37 -3.86 19.50
C CYS A 218 -1.06 -4.08 20.98
N HIS A 219 -1.73 -3.36 21.89
CA HIS A 219 -1.48 -3.41 23.33
C HIS A 219 -2.59 -4.12 24.09
N ASN A 220 -2.25 -4.94 25.08
CA ASN A 220 -3.21 -5.70 25.90
C ASN A 220 -3.42 -5.12 27.32
N LEU A 221 -3.48 -3.79 27.40
CA LEU A 221 -3.62 -3.00 28.63
C LEU A 221 -4.80 -3.40 29.53
#